data_AF-A0A7S3M4D4-F1
#
_entry.id   AF-A0A7S3M4D4-F1
#
_cell.length_a   1.000
_cell.length_b   1.000
_cell.length_c   1.000
_cell.angle_alpha   90.00
_cell.angle_beta   90.00
_cell.angle_gamma   90.00
#
_symmetry.space_group_name_H-M   'P 1'
#
loop_
_entity.id
_entity.type
_entity.pdbx_description
1 polymer ?
#
loop_
_entity_poly.entity_id
_entity_poly.type
_entity_poly.pdbx_seq_one_letter_code
_entity_poly.pdbx_strand_id
1 'polypeptide(L)'
;NEKGFLCGGSLDSLLTPFGRAQAVQLGGELQGLLEGANVDLVASSPLSRAVASADAIAARFPGVPRATFEELREMAYGKLEGSRIADVRSEMSEVSQRWRRGETSLRVGGDGGESPAGVA
;
A
#
# COMPACT_ATOMS: atom_id res chain seq x y z
N ASN A 1 6.33 -8.17 2.56
CA ASN A 1 5.48 -9.10 3.35
C ASN A 1 6.37 -10.09 4.12
N GLU A 2 5.82 -10.90 5.04
CA GLU A 2 6.60 -11.87 5.85
C GLU A 2 7.49 -12.81 5.01
N LYS A 3 7.07 -13.10 3.78
CA LYS A 3 7.80 -13.95 2.84
C LYS A 3 8.93 -13.23 2.09
N GLY A 4 9.08 -11.92 2.27
CA GLY A 4 10.12 -11.11 1.64
C GLY A 4 9.91 -10.86 0.14
N PHE A 5 8.68 -11.00 -0.38
CA PHE A 5 8.38 -10.65 -1.77
C PHE A 5 8.08 -9.16 -1.92
N LEU A 6 8.49 -8.60 -3.05
CA LEU A 6 8.15 -7.24 -3.46
C LEU A 6 6.67 -7.21 -3.87
N CYS A 7 5.89 -6.37 -3.19
CA CYS A 7 4.50 -6.07 -3.56
C CYS A 7 4.46 -4.64 -4.10
N GLY A 8 3.71 -4.42 -5.18
CA GLY A 8 3.41 -3.08 -5.68
C GLY A 8 1.92 -2.91 -5.96
N GLY A 9 1.62 -1.89 -6.76
CA GLY A 9 0.27 -1.59 -7.23
C GLY A 9 -0.29 -2.56 -8.26
N SER A 10 0.56 -3.31 -8.96
CA SER A 10 0.12 -4.25 -10.01
C SER A 10 -0.20 -5.64 -9.45
N LEU A 11 0.27 -5.95 -8.25
CA LEU A 11 0.04 -7.23 -7.55
C LEU A 11 -0.98 -7.06 -6.43
N ASP A 12 -2.17 -7.62 -6.65
CA ASP A 12 -3.23 -7.61 -5.64
C ASP A 12 -3.12 -8.80 -4.67
N SER A 13 -2.31 -8.63 -3.63
CA SER A 13 -2.16 -9.62 -2.56
C SER A 13 -3.23 -9.48 -1.48
N LEU A 14 -3.66 -10.59 -0.90
CA LEU A 14 -4.55 -10.63 0.26
C LEU A 14 -3.79 -10.40 1.59
N LEU A 15 -4.52 -9.96 2.63
CA LEU A 15 -3.99 -10.00 4.00
C LEU A 15 -3.79 -11.44 4.47
N THR A 16 -2.73 -11.65 5.25
CA THR A 16 -2.57 -12.86 6.04
C THR A 16 -3.50 -12.83 7.27
N PRO A 17 -3.75 -13.96 7.94
CA PRO A 17 -4.47 -13.96 9.22
C PRO A 17 -3.84 -13.01 10.25
N PHE A 18 -2.50 -12.94 10.29
CA PHE A 18 -1.78 -12.01 11.14
C PHE A 18 -2.04 -10.55 10.74
N GLY A 19 -1.97 -10.21 9.45
CA GLY A 19 -2.28 -8.86 8.97
C GLY A 19 -3.73 -8.44 9.27
N ARG A 20 -4.68 -9.37 9.19
CA ARG A 20 -6.07 -9.12 9.62
C ARG A 20 -6.16 -8.83 11.12
N ALA A 21 -5.45 -9.59 11.96
CA ALA A 21 -5.41 -9.35 13.40
C ALA A 21 -4.83 -7.96 13.73
N GLN A 22 -3.77 -7.55 13.02
CA GLN A 22 -3.18 -6.22 13.17
C GLN A 22 -4.19 -5.11 12.83
N ALA A 23 -4.95 -5.25 11.74
CA ALA A 23 -5.97 -4.26 11.36
C ALA A 23 -7.10 -4.14 12.40
N VAL A 24 -7.54 -5.27 12.97
CA VAL A 24 -8.55 -5.28 14.04
C VAL A 24 -8.02 -4.60 15.32
N GLN A 25 -6.76 -4.89 15.68
CA GLN A 25 -6.12 -4.26 16.84
C GLN A 25 -6.00 -2.75 16.63
N LEU A 26 -5.52 -2.32 15.46
CA LEU A 26 -5.39 -0.90 15.10
C LEU A 26 -6.74 -0.17 15.19
N GLY A 27 -7.82 -0.78 14.70
CA GLY A 27 -9.16 -0.20 14.85
C GLY A 27 -9.54 0.04 16.31
N GLY A 28 -9.22 -0.90 17.21
CA GLY A 28 -9.48 -0.76 18.64
C GLY A 28 -8.65 0.34 19.30
N GLU A 29 -7.37 0.46 18.93
CA GLU A 29 -6.49 1.52 19.43
C GLU A 29 -6.95 2.90 18.95
N LEU A 30 -7.28 3.03 17.66
CA LEU A 30 -7.81 4.27 17.09
C LEU A 30 -9.12 4.70 17.73
N GLN A 31 -10.00 3.75 18.09
CA GLN A 31 -11.25 4.07 18.78
C GLN A 31 -11.02 4.80 20.11
N GLY A 32 -10.02 4.37 20.89
CA GLY A 32 -9.65 5.05 22.14
C GLY A 32 -8.91 6.37 21.91
N LEU A 33 -8.00 6.42 20.93
CA LEU A 33 -7.23 7.64 20.62
C LEU A 33 -8.09 8.76 20.03
N LEU A 34 -9.15 8.41 19.31
CA LEU A 34 -10.06 9.34 18.65
C LEU A 34 -11.35 9.56 19.45
N GLU A 35 -11.37 9.21 20.75
CA GLU A 35 -12.51 9.49 21.60
C GLU A 35 -12.80 11.00 21.66
N GLY A 36 -14.04 11.38 21.32
CA GLY A 36 -14.46 12.78 21.21
C GLY A 36 -14.06 13.48 19.90
N ALA A 37 -13.32 12.81 19.00
CA ALA A 37 -13.07 13.28 17.65
C ALA A 37 -14.12 12.74 16.67
N ASN A 38 -14.45 13.53 15.65
CA ASN A 38 -15.29 13.07 14.54
C ASN A 38 -14.40 12.46 13.46
N VAL A 39 -14.67 11.20 13.13
CA VAL A 39 -14.06 10.53 11.99
C VAL A 39 -15.02 10.64 10.81
N ASP A 40 -14.67 11.42 9.80
CA ASP A 40 -15.56 11.71 8.68
C ASP A 40 -15.51 10.64 7.58
N LEU A 41 -14.40 9.91 7.47
CA LEU A 41 -14.16 8.94 6.40
C LEU A 41 -13.08 7.94 6.81
N VAL A 42 -13.32 6.66 6.53
CA VAL A 42 -12.24 5.68 6.42
C VAL A 42 -12.03 5.41 4.94
N ALA A 43 -10.81 5.55 4.45
CA ALA A 43 -10.44 5.43 3.03
C ALA A 43 -9.27 4.46 2.83
N SER A 44 -9.18 3.88 1.63
CA SER A 44 -8.05 3.03 1.25
C SER A 44 -7.79 3.09 -0.26
N SER A 45 -6.64 2.57 -0.70
CA SER A 45 -6.50 2.13 -2.09
C SER A 45 -7.50 1.01 -2.42
N PRO A 46 -7.76 0.72 -3.71
CA PRO A 46 -8.63 -0.39 -4.12
C PRO A 46 -7.96 -1.77 -3.98
N LEU A 47 -6.68 -1.86 -3.61
CA LEU A 47 -6.00 -3.14 -3.42
C LEU A 47 -6.66 -3.93 -2.28
N SER A 48 -6.91 -5.22 -2.50
CA SER A 48 -7.65 -6.11 -1.58
C SER A 48 -7.07 -6.11 -0.17
N ARG A 49 -5.74 -6.06 -0.02
CA ARG A 49 -5.08 -5.92 1.29
C ARG A 49 -5.46 -4.62 2.01
N ALA A 50 -5.56 -3.51 1.30
CA ALA A 50 -5.86 -2.20 1.87
C ALA A 50 -7.34 -2.09 2.22
N VAL A 51 -8.22 -2.56 1.33
CA VAL A 51 -9.67 -2.66 1.57
C VAL A 51 -9.94 -3.49 2.82
N ALA A 52 -9.37 -4.70 2.91
CA ALA A 52 -9.60 -5.58 4.05
C ALA A 52 -9.10 -4.98 5.39
N SER A 53 -7.99 -4.23 5.37
CA SER A 53 -7.52 -3.49 6.55
C SER A 53 -8.48 -2.37 6.94
N ALA A 54 -8.87 -1.54 5.97
CA ALA A 54 -9.76 -0.40 6.21
C ALA A 54 -11.14 -0.84 6.69
N ASP A 55 -11.69 -1.94 6.17
CA ASP A 55 -12.97 -2.48 6.62
C ASP A 55 -12.90 -3.01 8.06
N ALA A 56 -11.78 -3.66 8.43
CA ALA A 56 -11.56 -4.11 9.81
C ALA A 56 -11.45 -2.94 10.80
N ILE A 57 -10.84 -1.83 10.37
CA ILE A 57 -10.75 -0.59 11.17
C ILE A 57 -12.13 0.06 11.28
N ALA A 58 -12.85 0.23 10.16
CA ALA A 58 -14.15 0.90 10.13
C ALA A 58 -15.24 0.18 10.92
N ALA A 59 -15.10 -1.13 11.17
CA ALA A 59 -15.97 -1.86 12.09
C ALA A 59 -16.00 -1.26 13.51
N ARG A 60 -15.02 -0.43 13.89
CA ARG A 60 -14.97 0.30 15.17
C ARG A 60 -15.59 1.69 15.12
N PHE A 61 -15.95 2.18 13.94
CA PHE A 61 -16.49 3.51 13.70
C PHE A 61 -17.84 3.42 12.97
N PRO A 62 -18.90 2.94 13.65
CA PRO A 62 -20.20 2.74 13.02
C PRO A 62 -20.77 4.06 12.49
N GLY A 63 -21.29 4.03 11.26
CA GLY A 63 -21.84 5.22 10.59
C GLY A 63 -20.81 6.05 9.82
N VAL A 64 -19.52 5.78 9.97
CA VAL A 64 -18.49 6.45 9.16
C VAL A 64 -18.46 5.86 7.74
N PRO A 65 -18.52 6.69 6.68
CA PRO A 65 -18.41 6.23 5.31
C PRO A 65 -17.13 5.45 5.01
N ARG A 66 -17.24 4.53 4.06
CA ARG A 66 -16.12 3.81 3.44
C ARG A 66 -15.98 4.22 1.98
N ALA A 67 -14.76 4.53 1.55
CA ALA A 67 -14.43 4.79 0.15
C ALA A 67 -13.10 4.16 -0.25
N THR A 68 -12.93 3.95 -1.56
CA THR A 68 -11.64 3.61 -2.17
C THR A 68 -11.25 4.70 -3.16
N PHE A 69 -9.96 5.01 -3.24
CA PHE A 69 -9.40 6.00 -4.16
C PHE A 69 -8.25 5.36 -4.93
N GLU A 70 -8.30 5.45 -6.26
CA GLU A 70 -7.28 4.88 -7.16
C GLU A 70 -5.93 5.55 -6.95
N GLU A 71 -5.94 6.84 -6.60
CA GLU A 71 -4.79 7.69 -6.30
C GLU A 71 -4.04 7.25 -5.03
N LEU A 72 -4.63 6.38 -4.22
CA LEU A 72 -3.95 5.77 -3.06
C LEU A 72 -3.27 4.44 -3.41
N ARG A 73 -3.37 3.98 -4.67
CA ARG A 73 -2.73 2.73 -5.10
C ARG A 73 -1.22 2.86 -4.98
N GLU A 74 -0.60 1.81 -4.45
CA GLU A 74 0.86 1.71 -4.35
C GLU A 74 1.50 1.80 -5.74
N MET A 75 2.74 2.27 -5.80
CA MET A 75 3.50 2.32 -7.05
C MET A 75 3.61 0.93 -7.70
N ALA A 76 3.42 0.85 -9.01
CA ALA A 76 3.69 -0.35 -9.78
C ALA A 76 5.20 -0.56 -9.95
N TYR A 77 5.72 -1.72 -9.55
CA TYR A 77 7.13 -2.09 -9.72
C TYR A 77 7.38 -2.95 -10.98
N GLY A 78 6.38 -3.06 -11.85
CA GLY A 78 6.47 -3.77 -13.12
C GLY A 78 6.89 -5.21 -12.95
N LYS A 79 7.84 -5.67 -13.77
CA LYS A 79 8.31 -7.07 -13.76
C LYS A 79 8.97 -7.52 -12.44
N LEU A 80 9.27 -6.57 -11.54
CA LEU A 80 9.93 -6.88 -10.27
C LEU A 80 8.95 -7.35 -9.20
N GLU A 81 7.66 -7.04 -9.34
CA GLU A 81 6.64 -7.49 -8.39
C GLU A 81 6.59 -9.03 -8.33
N GLY A 82 6.39 -9.56 -7.12
CA GLY A 82 6.43 -11.01 -6.87
C GLY A 82 7.83 -11.61 -6.76
N SER A 83 8.89 -10.88 -7.11
CA SER A 83 10.27 -11.32 -6.88
C SER A 83 10.66 -11.19 -5.41
N ARG A 84 11.64 -11.97 -4.93
CA ARG A 84 12.19 -11.74 -3.59
C ARG A 84 12.91 -10.40 -3.59
N ILE A 85 12.66 -9.60 -2.56
CA ILE A 85 13.30 -8.28 -2.39
C ILE A 85 14.82 -8.40 -2.43
N ALA A 86 15.39 -9.49 -1.89
CA ALA A 86 16.82 -9.74 -1.92
C ALA A 86 17.37 -9.81 -3.36
N ASP A 87 16.62 -10.41 -4.28
CA ASP A 87 17.05 -10.66 -5.65
C ASP A 87 16.97 -9.38 -6.50
N VAL A 88 15.98 -8.52 -6.24
CA VAL A 88 15.78 -7.26 -7.00
C VAL A 88 16.36 -6.02 -6.31
N ARG A 89 17.03 -6.18 -5.15
CA ARG A 89 17.55 -5.07 -4.34
C ARG A 89 18.51 -4.16 -5.12
N SER A 90 19.38 -4.76 -5.95
CA SER A 90 20.37 -4.00 -6.73
C SER A 90 19.67 -3.07 -7.73
N GLU A 91 18.74 -3.60 -8.52
CA GLU A 91 17.98 -2.84 -9.52
C GLU A 91 17.15 -1.74 -8.85
N MET A 92 16.46 -2.06 -7.75
CA MET A 92 15.70 -1.07 -6.97
C MET A 92 16.58 0.07 -6.43
N SER A 93 17.77 -0.26 -5.92
CA SER A 93 18.73 0.72 -5.41
C SER A 93 19.24 1.63 -6.51
N GLU A 94 19.59 1.07 -7.68
CA GLU A 94 20.04 1.83 -8.84
C GLU A 94 18.97 2.81 -9.32
N VAL A 95 17.74 2.33 -9.53
CA VAL A 95 16.61 3.17 -9.95
C VAL A 95 16.34 4.27 -8.93
N SER A 96 16.35 3.94 -7.63
CA SER A 96 16.16 4.92 -6.55
C SER A 96 17.26 6.00 -6.54
N GLN A 97 18.50 5.64 -6.87
CA GLN A 97 19.60 6.61 -6.98
C GLN A 97 19.42 7.54 -8.18
N ARG A 98 18.96 7.02 -9.31
CA ARG A 98 18.68 7.82 -10.51
C ARG A 98 17.53 8.80 -10.26
N TRP A 99 16.46 8.36 -9.58
CA TRP A 99 15.39 9.25 -9.13
C TRP A 99 15.90 10.39 -8.24
N ARG A 100 16.77 10.09 -7.26
CA ARG A 100 17.39 11.12 -6.40
C ARG A 100 18.26 12.12 -7.17
N ARG A 101 18.77 11.75 -8.34
CA ARG A 101 19.53 12.64 -9.24
C ARG A 101 18.64 13.44 -10.21
N GLY A 102 17.31 13.29 -10.10
CA GLY A 102 16.33 14.04 -10.90
C GLY A 102 15.78 13.28 -12.10
N GLU A 103 16.17 12.02 -12.32
CA GLU A 103 15.62 11.19 -13.40
C GLU A 103 14.23 10.63 -13.04
N THR A 104 13.30 11.50 -12.63
CA THR A 104 12.00 11.13 -12.04
C THR A 104 11.03 10.48 -13.01
N SER A 105 11.30 10.52 -14.32
CA SER A 105 10.51 9.82 -15.36
C SER A 105 11.00 8.40 -15.64
N LEU A 106 12.11 7.96 -15.01
CA LEU A 106 12.63 6.60 -15.18
C LEU A 106 11.66 5.59 -14.55
N ARG A 107 11.12 4.66 -15.34
CA ARG A 107 10.20 3.61 -14.87
C ARG A 107 10.98 2.47 -14.22
N VAL A 108 10.56 2.06 -13.03
CA VAL A 108 11.11 0.86 -12.36
C VAL A 108 10.54 -0.40 -13.01
N GLY A 109 11.32 -1.48 -13.15
CA GLY A 109 10.80 -2.77 -13.64
C GLY A 109 10.26 -2.76 -15.07
N GLY A 110 10.65 -1.78 -15.90
CA GLY A 110 10.29 -1.67 -17.32
C GLY A 110 8.90 -1.08 -17.58
N ASP A 111 8.32 -1.40 -18.74
CA ASP A 111 7.08 -0.77 -19.25
C ASP A 111 5.85 -0.99 -18.34
N GLY A 112 5.86 -2.04 -17.51
CA GLY A 112 4.79 -2.33 -16.56
C GLY A 112 4.92 -1.65 -15.19
N GLY A 113 6.02 -0.94 -14.92
CA GLY A 113 6.18 -0.21 -13.67
C GLY A 113 6.04 1.29 -13.83
N GLU A 114 6.10 2.00 -12.72
CA GLU A 114 5.85 3.43 -12.63
C GLU A 114 7.14 4.19 -12.29
N SER A 115 7.03 5.51 -12.20
CA SER A 115 8.12 6.42 -11.86
C SER A 115 7.59 7.52 -10.94
N PRO A 116 8.43 8.23 -10.18
CA PRO A 116 7.98 9.34 -9.34
C PRO A 116 7.19 10.42 -10.09
N ALA A 117 7.48 10.65 -11.37
CA ALA A 117 6.73 11.60 -12.20
C ALA A 117 5.44 11.02 -12.80
N GLY A 118 5.25 9.70 -12.72
CA GLY A 118 4.13 8.98 -13.33
C GLY A 118 3.22 8.25 -12.33
N VAL A 119 3.54 8.28 -11.03
CA VAL A 119 2.57 7.95 -9.99
C VAL A 119 1.58 9.10 -9.89
N ALA A 120 0.29 8.78 -10.06
CA ALA A 120 -0.80 9.73 -9.88
C ALA A 120 -1.14 9.87 -8.39
#